data_AF-D4S1E0-F1
#
_entry.id   AF-D4S1E0-F1
#
_cell.length_a   1.000
_cell.length_b   1.000
_cell.length_c   1.000
_cell.angle_alpha   90.00
_cell.angle_beta   90.00
_cell.angle_gamma   90.00
#
_symmetry.space_group_name_H-M   'P 1'
#
loop_
_entity.id
_entity.type
_entity.pdbx_description
1 polymer ?
#
loop_
_entity_poly.entity_id
_entity_poly.type
_entity_poly.pdbx_seq_one_letter_code
_entity_poly.pdbx_strand_id
1 'polypeptide(L)'
;MALIDASRNHFFELAKERWQAQGFDADITDILEGYRAETNKKIKKDSMPSDFYKLLEIMTISRSRKHITSYYGDKGVGQFPEKNKPDTYNSDIDTKKKLLHFRETNELLEALILSVYTPTRYIKEEYKKLYIEKYSLKGKHGGDMNFDTQANGIIILHRFNLIKRLESSVYSFEETLRRLLERIERTEQLLLKGSGNVSEEDADFDDNDSEDVYIEGKYEIDITMLYRSLYQRR
;
A
#
# COMPACT_ATOMS: atom_id res chain seq x y z
N MET A 1 8.43 5.93 -30.97
CA MET A 1 7.26 5.32 -31.65
C MET A 1 7.69 4.50 -32.87
N ALA A 2 8.35 5.07 -33.88
CA ALA A 2 8.73 4.36 -35.12
C ALA A 2 9.53 3.03 -34.95
N LEU A 3 10.46 2.94 -33.99
CA LEU A 3 11.22 1.71 -33.70
C LEU A 3 10.35 0.60 -33.09
N ILE A 4 9.38 0.97 -32.25
CA ILE A 4 8.41 0.04 -31.67
C ILE A 4 7.47 -0.43 -32.78
N ASP A 5 7.00 0.46 -33.65
CA ASP A 5 6.13 0.11 -34.77
C ASP A 5 6.82 -0.80 -35.80
N ALA A 6 8.10 -0.56 -36.11
CA ALA A 6 8.87 -1.39 -37.04
C ALA A 6 9.13 -2.80 -36.49
N SER A 7 9.53 -2.92 -35.22
CA SER A 7 9.68 -4.21 -34.55
C SER A 7 8.35 -4.97 -34.51
N ARG A 8 7.26 -4.28 -34.15
CA ARG A 8 5.92 -4.84 -34.10
C ARG A 8 5.51 -5.42 -35.45
N ASN A 9 5.67 -4.66 -36.53
CA ASN A 9 5.31 -5.09 -37.88
C ASN A 9 6.16 -6.29 -38.35
N HIS A 10 7.45 -6.31 -38.02
CA HIS A 10 8.32 -7.45 -38.33
C HIS A 10 7.86 -8.73 -37.62
N PHE A 11 7.51 -8.65 -36.34
CA PHE A 11 6.98 -9.80 -35.59
C PHE A 11 5.60 -10.24 -36.08
N PHE A 12 4.75 -9.32 -36.53
CA PHE A 12 3.45 -9.64 -37.14
C PHE A 12 3.62 -10.44 -38.44
N GLU A 13 4.55 -10.05 -39.32
CA GLU A 13 4.80 -10.79 -40.56
C GLU A 13 5.39 -12.17 -40.27
N LEU A 14 6.32 -12.28 -39.31
CA LEU A 14 6.86 -13.57 -38.87
C LEU A 14 5.78 -14.49 -38.28
N ALA A 15 4.79 -13.91 -37.59
CA ALA A 15 3.65 -14.64 -37.04
C ALA A 15 2.73 -15.18 -38.15
N LYS A 16 2.50 -14.41 -39.23
CA LYS A 16 1.74 -14.87 -40.40
C LYS A 16 2.42 -16.06 -41.09
N GLU A 17 3.73 -15.98 -41.30
CA GLU A 17 4.50 -17.09 -41.89
C GLU A 17 4.41 -18.37 -41.04
N ARG A 18 4.55 -18.24 -39.72
CA ARG A 18 4.43 -19.38 -38.78
C ARG A 18 3.03 -19.99 -38.75
N TRP A 19 2.00 -19.16 -38.88
CA TRP A 19 0.60 -19.60 -38.90
C TRP A 19 0.28 -20.43 -40.14
N GLN A 20 0.67 -19.94 -41.31
CA GLN A 20 0.51 -20.71 -42.56
C GLN A 20 1.32 -22.00 -42.55
N ALA A 21 2.55 -21.97 -41.99
CA ALA A 21 3.38 -23.17 -41.85
C ALA A 21 2.78 -24.26 -40.95
N GLN A 22 1.87 -23.91 -40.03
CA GLN A 22 1.17 -24.87 -39.17
C GLN A 22 -0.13 -25.42 -39.79
N GLY A 23 -0.46 -25.05 -41.03
CA GLY A 23 -1.59 -25.60 -41.77
C GLY A 23 -2.96 -25.05 -41.36
N PHE A 24 -3.00 -23.85 -40.76
CA PHE A 24 -4.26 -23.16 -40.49
C PHE A 24 -4.76 -22.46 -41.76
N ASP A 25 -6.00 -22.80 -42.16
CA ASP A 25 -6.59 -22.39 -43.44
C ASP A 25 -7.20 -20.97 -43.40
N ALA A 26 -7.45 -20.44 -42.21
CA ALA A 26 -8.02 -19.11 -42.01
C ALA A 26 -6.92 -18.03 -42.01
N ASP A 27 -7.15 -16.94 -42.74
CA ASP A 27 -6.25 -15.78 -42.69
C ASP A 27 -6.33 -15.11 -41.31
N ILE A 28 -5.16 -14.85 -40.71
CA ILE A 28 -5.05 -14.18 -39.40
C ILE A 28 -5.76 -12.82 -39.44
N THR A 29 -5.73 -12.16 -40.60
CA THR A 29 -6.36 -10.87 -40.81
C THR A 29 -7.88 -10.94 -40.69
N ASP A 30 -8.52 -11.99 -41.23
CA ASP A 30 -9.97 -12.21 -41.13
C ASP A 30 -10.43 -12.47 -39.70
N ILE A 31 -9.64 -13.25 -38.95
CA ILE A 31 -9.89 -13.53 -37.53
C ILE A 31 -9.84 -12.22 -36.73
N LEU A 32 -8.81 -11.39 -36.95
CA LEU A 32 -8.63 -10.13 -36.24
C LEU A 32 -9.66 -9.06 -36.63
N GLU A 33 -10.10 -9.01 -37.89
CA GLU A 33 -11.17 -8.10 -38.34
C GLU A 33 -12.54 -8.48 -37.77
N GLY A 34 -12.85 -9.78 -37.70
CA GLY A 34 -14.05 -10.29 -37.03
C GLY A 34 -14.14 -9.84 -35.57
N TYR A 35 -13.02 -9.90 -34.82
CA TYR A 35 -12.99 -9.44 -33.43
C TYR A 35 -13.02 -7.92 -33.28
N ARG A 36 -12.38 -7.16 -34.19
CA ARG A 36 -12.46 -5.69 -34.16
C ARG A 36 -13.90 -5.20 -34.25
N ALA A 37 -14.76 -5.88 -35.02
CA ALA A 37 -16.19 -5.56 -35.08
C ALA A 37 -16.93 -5.82 -33.75
N GLU A 38 -16.48 -6.78 -32.93
CA GLU A 38 -17.09 -7.15 -31.63
C GLU A 38 -16.57 -6.33 -30.42
N THR A 39 -15.46 -5.59 -30.57
CA THR A 39 -14.74 -4.92 -29.45
C THR A 39 -15.49 -3.79 -28.72
N ASN A 40 -16.76 -3.51 -29.04
CA ASN A 40 -17.60 -2.58 -28.25
C ASN A 40 -18.32 -3.24 -27.06
N LYS A 41 -18.15 -4.55 -26.82
CA LYS A 41 -18.64 -5.21 -25.59
C LYS A 41 -17.51 -5.97 -24.90
N LYS A 42 -17.36 -5.75 -23.59
CA LYS A 42 -16.42 -6.42 -22.68
C LYS A 42 -16.33 -7.92 -22.99
N ILE A 43 -15.19 -8.36 -23.53
CA ILE A 43 -14.95 -9.76 -23.87
C ILE A 43 -14.79 -10.56 -22.58
N LYS A 44 -15.64 -11.59 -22.39
CA LYS A 44 -15.48 -12.56 -21.30
C LYS A 44 -14.40 -13.56 -21.70
N LYS A 45 -13.52 -13.88 -20.76
CA LYS A 45 -12.39 -14.81 -20.93
C LYS A 45 -12.82 -16.20 -21.45
N ASP A 46 -14.04 -16.62 -21.13
CA ASP A 46 -14.54 -17.96 -21.46
C ASP A 46 -15.16 -18.07 -22.87
N SER A 47 -15.33 -16.96 -23.60
CA SER A 47 -15.93 -16.97 -24.96
C SER A 47 -14.91 -16.86 -26.09
N MET A 48 -13.61 -16.86 -25.79
CA MET A 48 -12.56 -16.75 -26.81
C MET A 48 -12.32 -18.10 -27.48
N PRO A 49 -12.42 -18.19 -28.82
CA PRO A 49 -12.03 -19.37 -29.58
C PRO A 49 -10.57 -19.76 -29.35
N SER A 50 -10.30 -21.07 -29.33
CA SER A 50 -8.95 -21.64 -29.11
C SER A 50 -7.87 -21.02 -30.00
N ASP A 51 -8.23 -20.67 -31.23
CA ASP A 51 -7.32 -20.12 -32.24
C ASP A 51 -6.85 -18.69 -31.90
N PHE A 52 -7.61 -17.92 -31.13
CA PHE A 52 -7.17 -16.62 -30.61
C PHE A 52 -6.03 -16.76 -29.61
N TYR A 53 -6.11 -17.77 -28.73
CA TYR A 53 -5.03 -18.05 -27.77
C TYR A 53 -3.77 -18.53 -28.46
N LYS A 54 -3.88 -19.35 -29.51
CA LYS A 54 -2.74 -19.77 -30.35
C LYS A 54 -2.10 -18.57 -31.05
N LEU A 55 -2.90 -17.64 -31.57
CA LEU A 55 -2.37 -16.41 -32.19
C LEU A 55 -1.63 -15.54 -31.17
N LEU A 56 -2.20 -15.34 -29.98
CA LEU A 56 -1.55 -14.61 -28.89
C LEU A 56 -0.27 -15.34 -28.43
N GLU A 57 -0.25 -16.67 -28.54
CA GLU A 57 0.90 -17.54 -28.31
C GLU A 57 1.99 -17.42 -29.40
N ILE A 58 1.64 -17.06 -30.62
CA ILE A 58 2.63 -16.83 -31.70
C ILE A 58 3.15 -15.39 -31.68
N MET A 59 2.29 -14.44 -31.31
CA MET A 59 2.57 -13.00 -31.30
C MET A 59 3.37 -12.49 -30.09
N THR A 60 3.17 -13.10 -28.91
CA THR A 60 3.74 -12.57 -27.67
C THR A 60 5.14 -13.15 -27.42
N ILE A 61 6.16 -12.31 -27.34
CA ILE A 61 7.56 -12.76 -27.17
C ILE A 61 7.84 -13.11 -25.70
N SER A 62 7.17 -12.44 -24.77
CA SER A 62 7.30 -12.70 -23.33
C SER A 62 6.50 -13.93 -22.91
N ARG A 63 7.22 -14.99 -22.51
CA ARG A 63 6.66 -16.25 -22.01
C ARG A 63 7.18 -16.48 -20.59
N SER A 64 6.29 -16.87 -19.66
CA SER A 64 6.74 -17.27 -18.32
C SER A 64 7.51 -18.59 -18.39
N ARG A 65 8.40 -18.85 -17.42
CA ARG A 65 9.13 -20.14 -17.34
C ARG A 65 8.17 -21.33 -17.37
N LYS A 66 7.07 -21.23 -16.60
CA LYS A 66 6.00 -22.23 -16.55
C LYS A 66 5.38 -22.48 -17.92
N HIS A 67 5.12 -21.41 -18.69
CA HIS A 67 4.58 -21.51 -20.06
C HIS A 67 5.56 -22.22 -20.99
N ILE A 68 6.84 -21.87 -20.93
CA ILE A 68 7.87 -22.48 -21.77
C ILE A 68 8.00 -23.99 -21.48
N THR A 69 8.07 -24.36 -20.20
CA THR A 69 8.16 -25.77 -19.78
C THR A 69 6.93 -26.60 -20.14
N SER A 70 5.72 -26.02 -20.04
CA SER A 70 4.47 -26.75 -20.30
C SER A 70 4.23 -27.03 -21.77
N TYR A 71 4.59 -26.10 -22.66
CA TYR A 71 4.20 -26.16 -24.08
C TYR A 71 5.32 -26.56 -25.04
N TYR A 72 6.58 -26.22 -24.74
CA TYR A 72 7.71 -26.54 -25.64
C TYR A 72 8.48 -27.80 -25.21
N GLY A 73 8.34 -28.22 -23.96
CA GLY A 73 8.93 -29.45 -23.42
C GLY A 73 10.46 -29.49 -23.41
N ASP A 74 11.02 -30.45 -22.68
CA ASP A 74 12.46 -30.53 -22.42
C ASP A 74 13.31 -31.01 -23.61
N LYS A 75 12.69 -31.65 -24.62
CA LYS A 75 13.43 -32.40 -25.65
C LYS A 75 14.21 -31.53 -26.63
N GLY A 76 13.91 -30.23 -26.74
CA GLY A 76 14.59 -29.32 -27.67
C GLY A 76 15.09 -28.01 -27.07
N VAL A 77 14.60 -27.60 -25.90
CA VAL A 77 14.86 -26.27 -25.31
C VAL A 77 15.80 -26.34 -24.10
N GLY A 78 16.01 -27.52 -23.51
CA GLY A 78 16.80 -27.68 -22.28
C GLY A 78 16.09 -27.13 -21.04
N GLN A 79 16.74 -27.26 -19.88
CA GLN A 79 16.22 -26.77 -18.60
C GLN A 79 16.56 -25.29 -18.39
N PHE A 80 15.68 -24.56 -17.70
CA PHE A 80 16.03 -23.22 -17.23
C PHE A 80 17.19 -23.29 -16.23
N PRO A 81 18.14 -22.35 -16.28
CA PRO A 81 19.23 -22.30 -15.31
C PRO A 81 18.67 -22.08 -13.89
N GLU A 82 19.30 -22.74 -12.93
CA GLU A 82 19.04 -22.49 -11.52
C GLU A 82 19.39 -21.04 -11.19
N LYS A 83 18.47 -20.36 -10.50
CA LYS A 83 18.70 -18.99 -10.06
C LYS A 83 19.66 -19.04 -8.88
N ASN A 84 20.80 -18.35 -8.98
CA ASN A 84 21.69 -18.17 -7.84
C ASN A 84 20.92 -17.55 -6.66
N LYS A 85 21.19 -18.04 -5.46
CA LYS A 85 20.65 -17.43 -4.24
C LYS A 85 21.22 -16.02 -4.10
N PRO A 86 20.41 -15.02 -3.76
CA PRO A 86 20.92 -13.69 -3.49
C PRO A 86 21.75 -13.70 -2.21
N ASP A 87 22.92 -13.08 -2.23
CA ASP A 87 23.69 -12.80 -1.02
C ASP A 87 23.02 -11.63 -0.29
N THR A 88 22.49 -11.89 0.91
CA THR A 88 21.80 -10.89 1.72
C THR A 88 22.77 -10.25 2.70
N TYR A 89 23.03 -8.95 2.53
CA TYR A 89 23.83 -8.16 3.45
C TYR A 89 22.92 -7.28 4.31
N ASN A 90 23.02 -7.43 5.63
CA ASN A 90 22.29 -6.59 6.58
C ASN A 90 23.29 -5.58 7.18
N SER A 91 23.12 -4.31 6.85
CA SER A 91 23.92 -3.23 7.45
C SER A 91 23.28 -2.77 8.75
N ASP A 92 24.08 -2.62 9.81
CA ASP A 92 23.63 -1.94 11.03
C ASP A 92 23.36 -0.45 10.74
N ILE A 93 22.41 0.14 11.49
CA ILE A 93 22.01 1.55 11.38
C ILE A 93 23.19 2.49 11.70
N ASP A 94 24.11 2.04 12.56
CA ASP A 94 25.28 2.81 12.96
C ASP A 94 26.58 2.00 12.82
N THR A 95 27.43 2.46 11.90
CA THR A 95 28.77 1.89 11.68
C THR A 95 29.68 2.02 12.90
N LYS A 96 29.46 3.02 13.77
CA LYS A 96 30.26 3.27 14.98
C LYS A 96 29.68 2.62 16.24
N LYS A 97 28.48 2.01 16.16
CA LYS A 97 27.77 1.38 17.29
C LYS A 97 27.66 2.27 18.54
N LYS A 98 27.51 3.58 18.33
CA LYS A 98 27.31 4.60 19.37
C LYS A 98 25.84 5.00 19.51
N LEU A 99 25.03 4.77 18.48
CA LEU A 99 23.60 5.01 18.45
C LEU A 99 22.80 3.75 18.82
N LEU A 100 21.48 3.90 18.84
CA LEU A 100 20.54 2.87 19.27
C LEU A 100 20.63 1.58 18.43
N HIS A 101 20.51 0.43 19.09
CA HIS A 101 20.26 -0.83 18.41
C HIS A 101 18.80 -0.93 17.96
N PHE A 102 18.54 -1.48 16.77
CA PHE A 102 17.19 -1.54 16.21
C PHE A 102 16.19 -2.23 17.16
N ARG A 103 16.59 -3.36 17.76
CA ARG A 103 15.76 -4.10 18.71
C ARG A 103 15.39 -3.27 19.93
N GLU A 104 16.38 -2.65 20.58
CA GLU A 104 16.17 -1.81 21.76
C GLU A 104 15.32 -0.59 21.42
N THR A 105 15.54 0.00 20.24
CA THR A 105 14.71 1.11 19.74
C THR A 105 13.26 0.69 19.56
N ASN A 106 13.03 -0.49 18.97
CA ASN A 106 11.68 -1.00 18.78
C ASN A 106 10.97 -1.24 20.11
N GLU A 107 11.65 -1.82 21.10
CA GLU A 107 11.12 -2.02 22.45
C GLU A 107 10.75 -0.67 23.12
N LEU A 108 11.57 0.38 22.93
CA LEU A 108 11.25 1.73 23.40
C LEU A 108 10.06 2.35 22.67
N LEU A 109 9.97 2.19 21.34
CA LEU A 109 8.85 2.68 20.54
C LEU A 109 7.53 1.97 20.88
N GLU A 110 7.58 0.67 21.19
CA GLU A 110 6.42 -0.10 21.65
C GLU A 110 5.92 0.33 23.03
N ALA A 111 6.79 0.85 23.89
CA ALA A 111 6.41 1.40 25.19
C ALA A 111 5.66 2.74 25.08
N LEU A 112 5.74 3.44 23.95
CA LEU A 112 5.06 4.73 23.77
C LEU A 112 3.53 4.55 23.73
N ILE A 113 2.83 5.28 24.61
CA ILE A 113 1.36 5.27 24.69
C ILE A 113 0.73 6.02 23.51
N LEU A 114 1.40 7.07 23.00
CA LEU A 114 0.95 7.85 21.84
C LEU A 114 -0.45 8.49 22.04
N SER A 115 -0.75 8.92 23.27
CA SER A 115 -2.04 9.49 23.69
C SER A 115 -2.49 10.71 22.89
N VAL A 116 -1.54 11.53 22.42
CA VAL A 116 -1.80 12.74 21.62
C VAL A 116 -2.41 12.45 20.24
N TYR A 117 -2.33 11.22 19.78
CA TYR A 117 -2.97 10.76 18.54
C TYR A 117 -4.32 10.09 18.79
N THR A 118 -4.69 9.84 20.05
CA THR A 118 -5.95 9.16 20.39
C THR A 118 -6.71 9.89 21.51
N PRO A 119 -6.98 11.21 21.35
CA PRO A 119 -7.75 11.96 22.33
C PRO A 119 -9.14 11.37 22.60
N THR A 120 -9.72 10.64 21.65
CA THR A 120 -10.98 9.90 21.79
C THR A 120 -11.03 8.96 23.01
N ARG A 121 -9.91 8.31 23.37
CA ARG A 121 -9.85 7.41 24.55
C ARG A 121 -10.08 8.13 25.88
N TYR A 122 -9.91 9.44 25.90
CA TYR A 122 -9.92 10.25 27.12
C TYR A 122 -11.20 11.07 27.27
N ILE A 123 -12.17 10.93 26.36
CA ILE A 123 -13.48 11.58 26.45
C ILE A 123 -14.22 11.06 27.69
N LYS A 124 -14.78 11.97 28.50
CA LYS A 124 -15.60 11.59 29.65
C LYS A 124 -16.85 10.82 29.19
N GLU A 125 -17.29 9.85 29.99
CA GLU A 125 -18.41 8.97 29.62
C GLU A 125 -19.69 9.74 29.23
N GLU A 126 -19.98 10.83 29.94
CA GLU A 126 -21.14 11.71 29.67
C GLU A 126 -21.11 12.39 28.29
N TYR A 127 -19.92 12.57 27.70
CA TYR A 127 -19.74 13.21 26.39
C TYR A 127 -19.46 12.20 25.26
N LYS A 128 -19.21 10.91 25.56
CA LYS A 128 -18.93 9.91 24.50
C LYS A 128 -20.07 9.81 23.49
N LYS A 129 -21.32 9.77 23.96
CA LYS A 129 -22.49 9.68 23.08
C LYS A 129 -22.58 10.85 22.10
N LEU A 130 -22.25 12.07 22.55
CA LEU A 130 -22.22 13.26 21.71
C LEU A 130 -21.23 13.09 20.55
N TYR A 131 -20.03 12.62 20.83
CA TYR A 131 -18.99 12.43 19.81
C TYR A 131 -19.28 11.25 18.89
N ILE A 132 -19.84 10.14 19.41
CA ILE A 132 -20.30 9.02 18.60
C ILE A 132 -21.39 9.49 17.63
N GLU A 133 -22.38 10.26 18.08
CA GLU A 133 -23.44 10.77 17.20
C GLU A 133 -22.91 11.77 16.17
N LYS A 134 -21.94 12.61 16.55
CA LYS A 134 -21.32 13.61 15.68
C LYS A 134 -20.50 12.97 14.55
N TYR A 135 -19.82 11.87 14.84
CA TYR A 135 -18.80 11.31 13.96
C TYR A 135 -19.15 9.93 13.38
N SER A 136 -20.16 9.24 13.89
CA SER A 136 -20.63 7.97 13.33
C SER A 136 -21.15 8.16 11.90
N LEU A 137 -20.58 7.39 10.98
CA LEU A 137 -21.03 7.31 9.60
C LEU A 137 -22.36 6.57 9.53
N LYS A 138 -23.46 7.29 9.34
CA LYS A 138 -24.79 6.68 9.12
C LYS A 138 -24.90 6.22 7.65
N GLY A 139 -24.88 4.91 7.38
CA GLY A 139 -25.04 4.37 6.02
C GLY A 139 -24.84 2.85 5.87
N LYS A 140 -24.94 2.32 4.64
CA LYS A 140 -24.86 0.88 4.30
C LYS A 140 -23.55 0.16 4.69
N HIS A 141 -22.51 0.90 5.05
CA HIS A 141 -21.21 0.39 5.51
C HIS A 141 -20.85 0.86 6.93
N GLY A 142 -21.77 1.55 7.63
CA GLY A 142 -21.54 2.09 8.97
C GLY A 142 -21.71 1.03 10.04
N GLY A 143 -20.61 0.55 10.60
CA GLY A 143 -20.61 -0.24 11.84
C GLY A 143 -20.72 0.64 13.08
N ASP A 144 -21.02 0.03 14.22
CA ASP A 144 -20.96 0.72 15.51
C ASP A 144 -19.54 1.25 15.76
N MET A 145 -19.41 2.57 15.88
CA MET A 145 -18.14 3.24 16.10
C MET A 145 -17.63 2.94 17.50
N ASN A 146 -16.53 2.18 17.59
CA ASN A 146 -15.83 1.90 18.84
C ASN A 146 -14.51 2.67 18.88
N PHE A 147 -14.49 3.75 19.67
CA PHE A 147 -13.31 4.59 19.85
C PHE A 147 -12.08 3.83 20.37
N ASP A 148 -12.25 2.78 21.19
CA ASP A 148 -11.10 2.02 21.69
C ASP A 148 -10.44 1.19 20.58
N THR A 149 -11.23 0.54 19.73
CA THR A 149 -10.72 -0.23 18.59
C THR A 149 -10.01 0.68 17.60
N GLN A 150 -10.61 1.83 17.29
CA GLN A 150 -10.03 2.80 16.37
C GLN A 150 -8.73 3.40 16.90
N ALA A 151 -8.73 3.82 18.17
CA ALA A 151 -7.55 4.36 18.82
C ALA A 151 -6.39 3.35 18.83
N ASN A 152 -6.66 2.07 19.09
CA ASN A 152 -5.63 1.03 18.99
C ASN A 152 -5.06 0.91 17.57
N GLY A 153 -5.91 0.98 16.54
CA GLY A 153 -5.47 1.00 15.14
C GLY A 153 -4.56 2.19 14.83
N ILE A 154 -4.95 3.38 15.29
CA ILE A 154 -4.18 4.62 15.12
C ILE A 154 -2.81 4.52 15.82
N ILE A 155 -2.76 4.01 17.06
CA ILE A 155 -1.50 3.82 17.80
C ILE A 155 -0.56 2.87 17.04
N ILE A 156 -1.09 1.74 16.55
CA ILE A 156 -0.30 0.76 15.77
C ILE A 156 0.26 1.42 14.50
N LEU A 157 -0.56 2.21 13.80
CA LEU A 157 -0.15 2.89 12.58
C LEU A 157 0.94 3.92 12.84
N HIS A 158 0.83 4.73 13.89
CA HIS A 158 1.88 5.69 14.26
C HIS A 158 3.18 5.02 14.68
N ARG A 159 3.12 3.87 15.38
CA ARG A 159 4.32 3.08 15.71
C ARG A 159 5.01 2.57 14.45
N PHE A 160 4.24 2.00 13.52
CA PHE A 160 4.79 1.53 12.26
C PHE A 160 5.43 2.67 11.45
N ASN A 161 4.80 3.86 11.45
CA ASN A 161 5.37 5.03 10.79
C ASN A 161 6.68 5.51 11.44
N LEU A 162 6.79 5.49 12.78
CA LEU A 162 8.05 5.81 13.47
C LEU A 162 9.18 4.85 13.05
N ILE A 163 8.89 3.56 12.95
CA ILE A 163 9.87 2.54 12.52
C ILE A 163 10.28 2.75 11.06
N LYS A 164 9.32 2.99 10.15
CA LYS A 164 9.61 3.29 8.75
C LYS A 164 10.53 4.50 8.58
N ARG A 165 10.34 5.54 9.40
CA ARG A 165 11.17 6.75 9.35
C ARG A 165 12.59 6.48 9.86
N LEU A 166 12.75 5.60 10.86
CA LEU A 166 14.05 5.09 11.30
C LEU A 166 14.76 4.27 10.23
N GLU A 167 14.03 3.41 9.52
CA GLU A 167 14.58 2.60 8.42
C GLU A 167 15.02 3.48 7.24
N SER A 168 14.28 4.55 6.95
CA SER A 168 14.60 5.48 5.88
C SER A 168 15.89 6.29 6.17
N SER A 169 15.96 6.97 7.32
CA SER A 169 17.20 7.62 7.78
C SER A 169 17.11 8.09 9.22
N VAL A 170 18.27 8.22 9.90
CA VAL A 170 18.35 8.81 11.24
C VAL A 170 17.77 10.24 11.28
N TYR A 171 18.00 11.03 10.24
CA TYR A 171 17.49 12.40 10.14
C TYR A 171 15.96 12.43 10.02
N SER A 172 15.38 11.57 9.17
CA SER A 172 13.93 11.45 9.00
C SER A 172 13.25 11.04 10.31
N PHE A 173 13.90 10.16 11.07
CA PHE A 173 13.43 9.74 12.38
C PHE A 173 13.50 10.85 13.42
N GLU A 174 14.63 11.57 13.51
CA GLU A 174 14.80 12.72 14.40
C GLU A 174 13.70 13.77 14.16
N GLU A 175 13.46 14.12 12.90
CA GLU A 175 12.45 15.12 12.53
C GLU A 175 11.03 14.63 12.88
N THR A 176 10.76 13.32 12.73
CA THR A 176 9.48 12.72 13.14
C THR A 176 9.28 12.80 14.65
N LEU A 177 10.32 12.51 15.44
CA LEU A 177 10.28 12.62 16.90
C LEU A 177 10.12 14.06 17.37
N ARG A 178 10.77 15.02 16.70
CA ARG A 178 10.62 16.46 16.99
C ARG A 178 9.17 16.91 16.81
N ARG A 179 8.52 16.55 15.70
CA ARG A 179 7.10 16.87 15.46
C ARG A 179 6.17 16.22 16.48
N LEU A 180 6.46 14.98 16.88
CA LEU A 180 5.73 14.30 17.95
C LEU A 180 5.85 15.07 19.27
N LEU A 181 7.07 15.50 19.63
CA LEU A 181 7.31 16.27 20.85
C LEU A 181 6.56 17.61 20.81
N GLU A 182 6.63 18.34 19.71
CA GLU A 182 5.88 19.59 19.54
C GLU A 182 4.36 19.37 19.69
N ARG A 183 3.82 18.26 19.17
CA ARG A 183 2.40 17.91 19.34
C ARG A 183 2.07 17.67 20.81
N ILE A 184 2.92 16.94 21.54
CA ILE A 184 2.78 16.72 22.98
C ILE A 184 2.78 18.04 23.74
N GLU A 185 3.74 18.92 23.48
CA GLU A 185 3.85 20.22 24.14
C GLU A 185 2.63 21.11 23.86
N ARG A 186 2.15 21.15 22.60
CA ARG A 186 0.93 21.89 22.24
C ARG A 186 -0.29 21.33 22.96
N THR A 187 -0.48 20.01 22.99
CA THR A 187 -1.61 19.39 23.69
C THR A 187 -1.53 19.68 25.20
N GLU A 188 -0.35 19.59 25.81
CA GLU A 188 -0.15 19.91 27.23
C GLU A 188 -0.53 21.37 27.54
N GLN A 189 -0.07 22.32 26.71
CA GLN A 189 -0.44 23.74 26.88
C GLN A 189 -1.95 23.95 26.80
N LEU A 190 -2.64 23.30 25.87
CA LEU A 190 -4.08 23.42 25.74
C LEU A 190 -4.81 22.80 26.95
N LEU A 191 -4.34 21.65 27.45
CA LEU A 191 -4.86 21.01 28.66
C LEU A 191 -4.68 21.89 29.91
N LEU A 192 -3.52 22.54 30.05
CA LEU A 192 -3.22 23.48 31.14
C LEU A 192 -4.10 24.73 31.06
N LYS A 193 -4.27 25.30 29.87
CA LYS A 193 -5.19 26.43 29.63
C LYS A 193 -6.65 26.04 29.90
N GLY A 194 -6.98 24.77 29.69
CA GLY A 194 -8.31 24.22 29.95
C GLY A 194 -9.37 24.66 28.95
N SER A 195 -8.95 25.13 27.77
CA SER A 195 -9.82 25.64 26.71
C SER A 195 -9.19 25.37 25.34
N GLY A 196 -10.02 25.09 24.34
CA GLY A 196 -9.59 24.79 22.98
C GLY A 196 -9.92 23.35 22.59
N ASN A 197 -9.54 22.99 21.37
CA ASN A 197 -9.86 21.69 20.80
C ASN A 197 -8.57 20.93 20.50
N VAL A 198 -8.62 19.61 20.68
CA VAL A 198 -7.57 18.69 20.23
C VAL A 198 -8.11 17.93 19.03
N SER A 199 -7.29 17.88 17.97
CA SER A 199 -7.60 17.12 16.77
C SER A 199 -6.96 15.73 16.86
N GLU A 200 -7.75 14.70 16.60
CA GLU A 200 -7.31 13.41 16.11
C GLU A 200 -6.99 13.58 14.62
N GLU A 201 -5.92 14.32 14.34
CA GLU A 201 -5.46 14.55 12.97
C GLU A 201 -4.42 13.52 12.58
N ASP A 202 -4.62 12.97 11.37
CA ASP A 202 -3.59 12.37 10.56
C ASP A 202 -2.44 13.35 10.44
N ALA A 203 -1.27 12.82 10.72
CA ALA A 203 -0.07 13.55 10.48
C ALA A 203 -0.02 13.96 9.00
N ASP A 204 0.20 15.25 8.75
CA ASP A 204 0.90 15.75 7.58
C ASP A 204 2.33 15.16 7.58
N PHE A 205 2.42 13.84 7.40
CA PHE A 205 3.59 13.18 6.87
C PHE A 205 3.45 13.36 5.36
N ASP A 206 3.95 14.49 4.88
CA ASP A 206 4.24 14.75 3.47
C ASP A 206 5.19 13.66 2.94
N ASP A 207 4.63 12.49 2.65
CA ASP A 207 5.06 11.58 1.61
C ASP A 207 4.01 11.74 0.51
N ASN A 208 4.30 12.64 -0.43
CA ASN A 208 3.58 12.76 -1.71
C ASN A 208 3.55 11.43 -2.53
N ASP A 209 4.18 10.35 -2.03
CA ASP A 209 4.28 9.03 -2.67
C ASP A 209 3.42 7.93 -2.01
N SER A 210 2.68 8.20 -0.92
CA SER A 210 1.76 7.21 -0.36
C SER A 210 0.33 7.42 -0.88
N GLU A 211 0.06 6.89 -2.06
CA GLU A 211 -1.23 7.04 -2.76
C GLU A 211 -2.43 6.34 -2.08
N ASP A 212 -2.27 5.64 -0.94
CA ASP A 212 -3.37 4.85 -0.34
C ASP A 212 -3.28 4.69 1.19
N VAL A 213 -3.25 5.78 1.97
CA VAL A 213 -3.62 5.69 3.39
C VAL A 213 -4.64 6.77 3.73
N TYR A 214 -5.86 6.59 3.21
CA TYR A 214 -7.03 7.35 3.65
C TYR A 214 -7.41 6.85 5.04
N ILE A 215 -6.96 7.55 6.10
CA ILE A 215 -7.42 7.26 7.46
C ILE A 215 -8.66 8.10 7.70
N GLU A 216 -9.78 7.41 7.76
CA GLU A 216 -11.08 7.98 8.05
C GLU A 216 -11.16 8.30 9.55
N GLY A 217 -10.95 9.56 9.94
CA GLY A 217 -11.11 9.91 11.37
C GLY A 217 -10.63 11.28 11.84
N LYS A 218 -10.93 12.38 11.13
CA LYS A 218 -10.67 13.72 11.70
C LYS A 218 -11.66 14.02 12.84
N TYR A 219 -11.27 13.77 14.08
CA TYR A 219 -12.07 14.10 15.26
C TYR A 219 -11.56 15.36 15.93
N GLU A 220 -12.47 16.30 16.18
CA GLU A 220 -12.16 17.52 16.91
C GLU A 220 -12.90 17.47 18.26
N ILE A 221 -12.13 17.38 19.33
CA ILE A 221 -12.62 17.14 20.69
C ILE A 221 -12.31 18.36 21.56
N ASP A 222 -13.30 18.81 22.31
CA ASP A 222 -13.18 19.91 23.27
C ASP A 222 -12.47 19.41 24.52
N ILE A 223 -11.44 20.14 24.94
CA ILE A 223 -10.62 19.80 26.11
C ILE A 223 -11.39 19.77 27.42
N THR A 224 -12.46 20.55 27.53
CA THR A 224 -13.32 20.55 28.72
C THR A 224 -14.05 19.21 28.90
N MET A 225 -14.21 18.45 27.82
CA MET A 225 -14.88 17.15 27.77
C MET A 225 -13.94 15.96 27.97
N LEU A 226 -12.64 16.20 28.17
CA LEU A 226 -11.62 15.17 28.43
C LEU A 226 -11.35 14.97 29.93
N TYR A 227 -10.96 13.75 30.32
CA TYR A 227 -10.40 13.48 31.65
C TYR A 227 -8.99 14.06 31.78
N ARG A 228 -8.86 15.20 32.45
CA ARG A 228 -7.55 15.88 32.67
C ARG A 228 -6.56 15.06 33.51
N SER A 229 -7.05 14.22 34.43
CA SER A 229 -6.20 13.39 35.29
C SER A 229 -5.53 12.22 34.56
N LEU A 230 -6.04 11.82 33.39
CA LEU A 230 -5.55 10.67 32.63
C LEU A 230 -4.46 11.02 31.61
N TYR A 231 -4.18 12.32 31.41
CA TYR A 231 -3.11 12.81 30.54
C TYR A 231 -1.76 13.00 31.25
N GLN A 232 -1.67 12.77 32.56
CA GLN A 232 -0.43 12.97 33.31
C GLN A 232 0.59 11.87 32.99
N ARG A 233 1.82 12.31 32.65
CA ARG A 233 2.99 11.50 32.25
C ARG A 233 3.01 10.11 32.88
N ARG A 234 2.82 9.09 32.05
CA ARG A 234 3.42 7.76 32.21
C ARG A 234 4.18 7.43 30.95
#